data_AF-A0A7J5E9T4-F1
#
_entry.id   AF-A0A7J5E9T4-F1
#
_cell.length_a   1.000
_cell.length_b   1.000
_cell.length_c   1.000
_cell.angle_alpha   90.00
_cell.angle_beta   90.00
_cell.angle_gamma   90.00
#
_symmetry.space_group_name_H-M   'P 1'
#
loop_
_entity.id
_entity.type
_entity.pdbx_description
1 polymer ?
#
loop_
_entity_poly.entity_id
_entity_poly.type
_entity_poly.pdbx_seq_one_letter_code
_entity_poly.pdbx_strand_id
1 'polypeptide(L)'
;MKLFCFFVMMLFASSNIFTQEIGVWKNYTDMRNVREISVFENNLWAATEGGVFKYDLTAGNFDSFTKSEGFSSQNITAVDIDNDGNI
;
A
#
# COMPACT_ATOMS: atom_id res chain seq x y z
N MET A 1 -8.77 52.75 -13.18
CA MET A 1 -9.64 51.56 -13.17
C MET A 1 -9.02 50.35 -13.88
N LYS A 2 -8.59 50.46 -15.15
CA LYS A 2 -7.99 49.32 -15.91
C LYS A 2 -6.77 48.66 -15.25
N LEU A 3 -5.88 49.44 -14.64
CA LEU A 3 -4.66 48.92 -13.97
C LEU A 3 -4.97 48.12 -12.69
N PHE A 4 -6.01 48.49 -11.96
CA PHE A 4 -6.46 47.78 -10.76
C PHE A 4 -7.04 46.41 -11.12
N CYS A 5 -7.86 46.34 -12.18
CA CYS A 5 -8.38 45.07 -12.68
C CYS A 5 -7.27 44.10 -13.12
N PHE A 6 -6.19 44.63 -13.71
CA PHE A 6 -5.05 43.82 -14.14
C PHE A 6 -4.28 43.21 -12.96
N PHE A 7 -4.08 44.00 -11.90
CA PHE A 7 -3.43 43.52 -10.67
C PHE A 7 -4.25 42.44 -9.96
N VAL A 8 -5.58 42.64 -9.88
CA VAL A 8 -6.51 41.64 -9.35
C VAL A 8 -6.47 40.35 -10.18
N MET A 9 -6.40 40.45 -11.51
CA MET A 9 -6.33 39.29 -12.41
C MET A 9 -5.01 38.50 -12.27
N MET A 10 -3.88 39.17 -12.01
CA MET A 10 -2.60 38.53 -11.72
C MET A 10 -2.59 37.75 -10.40
N LEU A 11 -3.31 38.21 -9.38
CA LEU A 11 -3.43 37.50 -8.09
C LEU A 11 -4.23 36.19 -8.21
N PHE A 12 -5.15 36.09 -9.16
CA PHE A 12 -5.87 34.84 -9.45
C PHE A 12 -5.07 33.89 -10.37
N ALA A 13 -4.11 34.41 -11.14
CA ALA A 13 -3.26 33.59 -12.01
C ALA A 13 -2.09 32.92 -11.26
N SER A 14 -1.71 33.44 -10.09
CA SER A 14 -0.61 32.91 -9.27
C SER A 14 -1.04 31.80 -8.29
N SER A 15 -2.33 31.51 -8.15
CA SER A 15 -2.82 30.42 -7.30
C SER A 15 -2.70 29.07 -8.01
N ASN A 16 -1.47 28.63 -8.31
CA ASN A 16 -1.21 27.21 -8.51
C ASN A 16 -1.18 26.57 -7.12
N ILE A 17 -2.37 26.35 -6.55
CA ILE A 17 -2.54 25.55 -5.34
C ILE A 17 -2.37 24.10 -5.79
N PHE A 18 -1.14 23.63 -5.91
CA PHE A 18 -0.90 22.20 -5.92
C PHE A 18 -1.28 21.69 -4.53
N THR A 19 -2.25 20.79 -4.44
CA THR A 19 -2.47 20.01 -3.23
C THR A 19 -1.15 19.36 -2.85
N GLN A 20 -0.62 19.70 -1.68
CA GLN A 20 0.46 18.92 -1.09
C GLN A 20 -0.19 17.59 -0.68
N GLU A 21 -0.04 16.57 -1.52
CA GLU A 21 -0.43 15.23 -1.11
C GLU A 21 0.47 14.85 0.07
N ILE A 22 -0.14 14.72 1.24
CA ILE A 22 0.53 14.08 2.37
C ILE A 22 0.81 12.65 1.89
N GLY A 23 2.09 12.28 1.87
CA GLY A 23 2.51 10.97 1.39
C GLY A 23 1.75 9.84 2.08
N VAL A 24 1.67 8.70 1.40
CA VAL A 24 0.98 7.52 1.92
C VAL A 24 1.75 7.00 3.14
N TRP A 25 1.04 6.79 4.25
CA TRP A 25 1.60 6.12 5.42
C TRP A 25 2.12 4.73 5.02
N LYS A 26 3.35 4.39 5.43
CA LYS A 26 3.97 3.11 5.13
C LYS A 26 4.53 2.49 6.39
N ASN A 27 4.21 1.21 6.64
CA ASN A 27 4.82 0.46 7.73
C ASN A 27 6.05 -0.30 7.25
N TYR A 28 7.09 -0.28 8.08
CA TYR A 28 8.30 -1.09 7.91
C TYR A 28 8.39 -2.05 9.08
N THR A 29 8.14 -3.33 8.83
CA THR A 29 8.00 -4.37 9.86
C THR A 29 8.86 -5.58 9.54
N ASP A 30 9.22 -6.34 10.58
CA ASP A 30 9.96 -7.58 10.42
C ASP A 30 9.00 -8.73 10.04
N MET A 31 9.25 -9.37 8.89
CA MET A 31 8.46 -10.48 8.35
C MET A 31 9.18 -11.84 8.49
N ARG A 32 10.30 -11.92 9.23
CA ARG A 32 11.10 -13.16 9.36
C ARG A 32 10.37 -14.28 10.09
N ASN A 33 9.47 -13.93 11.00
CA ASN A 33 8.73 -14.93 11.78
C ASN A 33 7.42 -15.27 11.06
N VAL A 34 7.48 -16.33 10.25
CA VAL A 34 6.35 -16.89 9.49
C VAL A 34 5.60 -17.89 10.36
N ARG A 35 4.27 -17.76 10.42
CA ARG A 35 3.40 -18.64 11.20
C ARG A 35 2.63 -19.65 10.36
N GLU A 36 2.17 -19.21 9.21
CA GLU A 36 1.44 -20.07 8.27
C GLU A 36 1.79 -19.68 6.83
N ILE A 37 1.71 -20.67 5.95
CA ILE A 37 1.92 -20.54 4.52
C ILE A 37 0.77 -21.25 3.81
N SER A 38 0.17 -20.58 2.83
CA SER A 38 -0.75 -21.20 1.87
C SER A 38 -0.24 -20.99 0.45
N VAL A 39 -0.49 -21.95 -0.44
CA VAL A 39 0.05 -21.95 -1.81
C VAL A 39 -1.06 -22.27 -2.79
N PHE A 40 -1.18 -21.43 -3.83
CA PHE A 40 -2.09 -21.64 -4.94
C PHE A 40 -1.39 -21.28 -6.24
N GLU A 41 -1.34 -22.24 -7.17
CA GLU A 41 -0.57 -22.16 -8.42
C GLU A 41 0.89 -21.74 -8.18
N ASN A 42 1.27 -20.55 -8.66
CA ASN A 42 2.63 -20.00 -8.55
C ASN A 42 2.74 -18.92 -7.46
N ASN A 43 1.72 -18.75 -6.63
CA ASN A 43 1.72 -17.78 -5.54
C ASN A 43 1.81 -18.49 -4.18
N LEU A 44 2.82 -18.12 -3.41
CA LEU A 44 2.95 -18.48 -2.00
C LEU A 44 2.55 -17.28 -1.15
N TRP A 45 1.64 -17.48 -0.21
CA TRP A 45 1.23 -16.46 0.74
C TRP A 45 1.64 -16.86 2.14
N ALA A 46 2.19 -15.92 2.89
CA ALA A 46 2.73 -16.18 4.21
C ALA A 46 2.18 -15.19 5.24
N ALA A 47 1.58 -15.72 6.30
CA ALA A 47 1.20 -14.97 7.48
C ALA A 47 2.40 -14.78 8.42
N THR A 48 2.65 -13.54 8.86
CA THR A 48 3.80 -13.19 9.71
C THR A 48 3.39 -12.26 10.86
N GLU A 49 4.31 -12.05 11.80
CA GLU A 49 4.11 -11.04 12.87
C GLU A 49 4.15 -9.59 12.35
N GLY A 50 4.70 -9.41 11.15
CA GLY A 50 4.87 -8.14 10.47
C GLY A 50 4.00 -7.97 9.24
N GLY A 51 2.87 -8.67 9.13
CA GLY A 51 1.92 -8.56 8.03
C GLY A 51 1.81 -9.85 7.23
N VAL A 52 1.41 -9.72 5.96
CA VAL A 52 1.37 -10.81 4.98
C VAL A 52 2.36 -10.50 3.87
N PHE A 53 3.04 -11.50 3.33
CA PHE A 53 3.70 -11.36 2.04
C PHE A 53 3.23 -12.41 1.05
N LYS A 54 3.21 -12.03 -0.22
CA LYS A 54 3.09 -12.93 -1.36
C LYS A 54 4.48 -13.09 -1.98
N TYR A 55 4.82 -14.31 -2.36
CA TYR A 55 6.00 -14.64 -3.11
C TYR A 55 5.60 -15.33 -4.42
N ASP A 56 6.03 -14.76 -5.55
CA ASP A 56 5.86 -15.38 -6.86
C ASP A 56 6.95 -16.43 -7.05
N LEU A 57 6.55 -17.70 -7.10
CA LEU A 57 7.46 -18.85 -7.25
C LEU A 57 8.15 -18.90 -8.62
N THR A 58 7.63 -18.19 -9.62
CA THR A 58 8.17 -18.12 -10.98
C THR A 58 9.16 -16.97 -11.13
N ALA A 59 8.74 -15.77 -10.71
CA ALA A 59 9.51 -14.54 -10.89
C ALA A 59 10.49 -14.27 -9.75
N GLY A 60 10.27 -14.88 -8.57
CA GLY A 60 11.16 -14.77 -7.41
C GLY A 60 11.08 -13.42 -6.69
N ASN A 61 9.96 -12.71 -6.80
CA ASN A 61 9.74 -11.42 -6.15
C ASN A 61 8.73 -11.52 -4.99
N PHE A 62 8.86 -10.56 -4.07
CA PHE A 62 7.99 -10.42 -2.91
C PHE A 62 7.09 -9.20 -3.05
N ASP A 63 5.82 -9.36 -2.71
CA ASP A 63 4.88 -8.28 -2.46
C ASP A 63 4.48 -8.33 -0.98
N SER A 64 4.64 -7.22 -0.25
CA SER A 64 4.37 -7.15 1.20
C SER A 64 3.13 -6.30 1.48
N PHE A 65 2.29 -6.80 2.38
CA PHE A 65 1.05 -6.15 2.81
C PHE A 65 1.05 -6.02 4.33
N THR A 66 0.79 -4.81 4.80
CA THR A 66 0.77 -4.44 6.20
C THR A 66 -0.55 -3.74 6.53
N LYS A 67 -0.65 -3.19 7.74
CA LYS A 67 -1.80 -2.41 8.16
C LYS A 67 -2.06 -1.18 7.28
N SER A 68 -1.03 -0.59 6.64
CA SER A 68 -1.21 0.57 5.75
C SER A 68 -1.91 0.21 4.44
N GLU A 69 -1.84 -1.06 4.04
CA GLU A 69 -2.49 -1.60 2.83
C GLU A 69 -3.91 -2.13 3.11
N GLY A 70 -4.44 -1.91 4.31
CA GLY A 70 -5.85 -2.18 4.65
C GLY A 70 -6.10 -3.38 5.56
N PHE A 71 -5.06 -4.10 6.00
CA PHE A 71 -5.23 -5.17 6.99
C PHE A 71 -5.67 -4.62 8.35
N SER A 72 -6.55 -5.35 9.03
CA SER A 72 -7.05 -4.97 10.36
C SER A 72 -5.98 -5.07 11.45
N SER A 73 -4.96 -5.90 11.23
CA SER A 73 -3.86 -6.19 12.16
C SER A 73 -2.52 -6.21 11.43
N GLN A 74 -1.45 -5.88 12.15
CA GLN A 74 -0.08 -6.14 11.69
C GLN A 74 0.35 -7.58 11.99
N ASN A 75 -0.16 -8.13 13.09
CA ASN A 75 0.21 -9.44 13.59
C ASN A 75 -0.75 -10.48 13.01
N ILE A 76 -0.32 -11.20 11.98
CA ILE A 76 -1.16 -12.16 11.25
C ILE A 76 -0.79 -13.57 11.68
N THR A 77 -1.80 -14.36 12.05
CA THR A 77 -1.60 -15.70 12.59
C THR A 77 -1.89 -16.80 11.60
N ALA A 78 -2.70 -16.50 10.58
CA ALA A 78 -3.18 -17.49 9.63
C ALA A 78 -3.42 -16.86 8.25
N VAL A 79 -3.32 -17.69 7.21
CA VAL A 79 -3.67 -17.37 5.82
C VAL A 79 -4.20 -18.63 5.15
N ASP A 80 -5.31 -18.52 4.44
CA ASP A 80 -5.90 -19.62 3.69
C ASP A 80 -6.35 -19.14 2.31
N ILE A 81 -6.56 -20.07 1.38
CA ILE A 81 -6.94 -19.77 0.01
C ILE A 81 -8.20 -20.54 -0.33
N ASP A 82 -9.24 -19.84 -0.80
CA ASP A 82 -10.47 -20.48 -1.25
C ASP A 82 -10.28 -21.20 -2.59
N ASN A 83 -11.32 -21.92 -3.04
CA ASN A 83 -11.25 -22.69 -4.29
C ASN A 83 -11.11 -21.82 -5.55
N ASP A 84 -11.41 -20.53 -5.46
CA ASP A 84 -11.30 -19.56 -6.55
C ASP A 84 -9.96 -18.82 -6.52
N GLY A 85 -9.10 -19.11 -5.53
CA GLY A 85 -7.78 -18.49 -5.37
C GLY A 85 -7.78 -17.18 -4.58
N ASN A 86 -8.87 -16.84 -3.90
CA ASN A 86 -8.94 -15.65 -3.04
C ASN A 86 -8.39 -15.92 -1.64
N ILE A 87 -7.91 -14.85 -0.99
CA ILE A 87 -7.28 -14.83 0.33
C ILE A 87 -8.00 -13.90 1.29
#